data_AF-A0A1F3LLB6-F1
#
_entry.id   AF-A0A1F3LLB6-F1
#
_cell.length_a   1.000
_cell.length_b   1.000
_cell.length_c   1.000
_cell.angle_alpha   90.00
_cell.angle_beta   90.00
_cell.angle_gamma   90.00
#
_symmetry.space_group_name_H-M   'P 1'
#
loop_
_entity.id
_entity.type
_entity.pdbx_description
1 polymer ?
#
loop_
_entity_poly.entity_id
_entity_poly.type
_entity_poly.pdbx_seq_one_letter_code
_entity_poly.pdbx_strand_id
1 'polypeptide(L)'
;MDILNKIAILQKLMKSALLLLLLSLLVFTASAQSVKNQEGARYPGGVVELKKIVHRHLDKSLIAKEHISESRLVLKFFIDKSGRAKEGVIIGTNNIELQKMARKAVRKMERFQPGRVHGKPSQTAMILEL
;
A
#
# COMPACT_ATOMS: atom_id res chain seq x y z
N MET A 1 -9.74 39.80 44.97
CA MET A 1 -9.74 38.33 44.78
C MET A 1 -8.48 37.78 45.44
N ASP A 2 -8.66 36.96 46.48
CA ASP A 2 -7.60 36.52 47.40
C ASP A 2 -6.52 35.66 46.71
N ILE A 3 -5.27 35.72 47.20
CA ILE A 3 -4.11 35.00 46.68
C ILE A 3 -4.36 33.49 46.72
N LEU A 4 -5.01 33.01 47.78
CA LEU A 4 -5.40 31.61 47.93
C LEU A 4 -6.35 31.14 46.82
N ASN A 5 -7.26 32.01 46.39
CA ASN A 5 -8.21 31.69 45.33
C ASN A 5 -7.52 31.61 43.96
N LYS A 6 -6.50 32.44 43.72
CA LYS A 6 -5.68 32.37 42.49
C LYS A 6 -4.86 31.07 42.44
N ILE A 7 -4.28 30.63 43.56
CA ILE A 7 -3.53 29.36 43.64
C ILE A 7 -4.46 28.17 43.38
N ALA A 8 -5.66 28.16 43.98
CA ALA A 8 -6.65 27.10 43.75
C ALA A 8 -7.07 27.01 42.27
N ILE A 9 -7.27 28.16 41.61
CA ILE A 9 -7.58 28.23 40.17
C ILE A 9 -6.41 27.71 39.33
N LEU A 10 -5.18 28.11 39.65
CA LEU A 10 -3.98 27.65 38.94
C LEU A 10 -3.79 26.13 39.07
N GLN A 11 -3.98 25.58 40.27
CA GLN A 11 -3.93 24.12 40.49
C GLN A 11 -5.00 23.38 39.68
N LYS A 12 -6.22 23.93 39.61
CA LYS A 12 -7.30 23.35 38.80
C LYS A 12 -6.97 23.38 37.30
N LEU A 13 -6.41 24.49 36.81
CA LEU A 13 -5.96 24.65 35.43
C LEU A 13 -4.84 23.67 35.07
N MET A 14 -3.84 23.52 35.95
CA MET A 14 -2.73 22.58 35.73
C MET A 14 -3.20 21.12 35.68
N LYS A 15 -4.12 20.73 36.58
CA LYS A 15 -4.70 19.37 36.57
C LYS A 15 -5.53 19.12 35.30
N SER A 16 -6.33 20.09 34.87
CA SER A 16 -7.08 19.99 33.61
C SER A 16 -6.16 19.92 32.40
N ALA A 17 -5.09 20.73 32.36
CA ALA A 17 -4.10 20.69 31.28
C ALA A 17 -3.36 19.34 31.24
N LEU A 18 -2.98 18.79 32.39
CA LEU A 18 -2.38 17.47 32.49
C LEU A 18 -3.34 16.36 32.02
N LEU A 19 -4.62 16.45 32.40
CA LEU A 19 -5.64 15.51 31.95
C LEU A 19 -5.83 15.57 30.42
N LEU A 20 -5.86 16.77 29.84
CA LEU A 20 -5.96 16.96 28.39
C LEU A 20 -4.72 16.44 27.64
N LEU A 21 -3.53 16.61 28.22
CA LEU A 21 -2.28 16.06 27.68
C LEU A 21 -2.26 14.52 27.72
N LEU A 22 -2.75 13.92 28.82
CA LEU A 22 -2.89 12.47 28.92
C LEU A 22 -3.95 11.93 27.93
N LEU A 23 -5.05 12.67 27.74
CA LEU A 23 -6.09 12.29 26.78
C LEU A 23 -5.57 12.34 25.34
N SER A 24 -4.80 13.37 24.98
CA SER A 24 -4.22 13.49 23.64
C SER A 24 -3.19 12.39 23.35
N LEU A 25 -2.39 11.99 24.35
CA LEU A 25 -1.47 10.87 24.26
C LEU A 25 -2.20 9.53 24.05
N LEU A 26 -3.34 9.33 24.72
CA LEU A 26 -4.18 8.15 24.54
C LEU A 26 -4.72 8.06 23.10
N VAL A 27 -5.22 9.18 22.56
CA VAL A 27 -5.73 9.24 21.17
C VAL A 27 -4.62 8.99 20.14
N PHE A 28 -3.40 9.49 20.39
CA PHE A 28 -2.25 9.32 19.50
C PHE A 28 -1.76 7.86 19.46
N THR A 29 -1.76 7.14 20.57
CA THR A 29 -1.34 5.72 20.60
C THR A 29 -2.35 4.80 19.91
N ALA A 30 -3.65 5.10 20.00
CA ALA A 30 -4.70 4.34 19.32
C ALA A 30 -4.58 4.41 17.79
N SER A 31 -4.26 5.58 17.22
CA SER A 31 -4.11 5.75 15.77
C SER A 31 -2.87 5.04 15.22
N ALA A 32 -1.76 5.00 15.98
CA ALA A 32 -0.56 4.25 15.62
C ALA A 32 -0.81 2.73 15.54
N GLN A 33 -1.69 2.19 16.40
CA GLN A 33 -2.02 0.77 16.43
C GLN A 33 -2.82 0.30 15.18
N SER A 34 -3.61 1.20 14.56
CA SER A 34 -4.40 0.89 13.37
C SER A 34 -3.52 0.61 12.14
N VAL A 35 -2.43 1.37 11.98
CA VAL A 35 -1.48 1.19 10.87
C VAL A 35 -0.65 -0.09 11.01
N LYS A 36 -0.36 -0.52 12.26
CA LYS A 36 0.52 -1.66 12.55
C LYS A 36 -0.05 -3.03 12.15
N ASN A 37 -1.36 -3.12 11.85
CA ASN A 37 -2.02 -4.40 11.59
C ASN A 37 -2.14 -4.77 10.10
N GLN A 38 -1.49 -4.04 9.20
CA GLN A 38 -1.49 -4.35 7.77
C GLN A 38 -0.08 -4.65 7.26
N GLU A 39 0.09 -5.81 6.63
CA GLU A 39 1.31 -6.22 5.95
C GLU A 39 1.03 -6.28 4.44
N GLY A 40 1.89 -5.66 3.63
CA GLY A 40 1.79 -5.73 2.17
C GLY A 40 2.22 -7.09 1.61
N ALA A 41 1.71 -7.45 0.43
CA ALA A 41 2.15 -8.64 -0.28
C ALA A 41 3.62 -8.52 -0.71
N ARG A 42 4.37 -9.64 -0.67
CA ARG A 42 5.79 -9.67 -1.04
C ARG A 42 6.04 -10.72 -2.11
N TYR A 43 6.71 -10.31 -3.19
CA TYR A 43 7.13 -11.24 -4.24
C TYR A 43 8.40 -12.00 -3.81
N PRO A 44 8.54 -13.30 -4.15
CA PRO A 44 9.81 -14.00 -3.99
C PRO A 44 10.93 -13.25 -4.73
N GLY A 45 12.06 -12.99 -4.05
CA GLY A 45 13.15 -12.18 -4.63
C GLY A 45 12.88 -10.66 -4.68
N GLY A 46 11.76 -10.20 -4.13
CA GLY A 46 11.45 -8.78 -3.97
C GLY A 46 11.01 -8.06 -5.25
N VAL A 47 10.86 -6.74 -5.15
CA VAL A 47 10.31 -5.90 -6.24
C VAL A 47 11.21 -5.87 -7.47
N VAL A 48 12.53 -5.97 -7.29
CA VAL A 48 13.49 -5.98 -8.41
C VAL A 48 13.29 -7.22 -9.29
N GLU A 49 13.15 -8.41 -8.69
CA GLU A 49 12.89 -9.64 -9.45
C GLU A 49 11.50 -9.63 -10.07
N LEU A 50 10.51 -9.10 -9.37
CA LEU A 50 9.17 -8.87 -9.93
C LEU A 50 9.24 -8.03 -11.21
N LYS A 51 9.95 -6.88 -11.18
CA LYS A 51 10.11 -6.02 -12.35
C LYS A 51 10.76 -6.77 -13.51
N LYS A 52 11.81 -7.57 -13.27
CA LYS A 52 12.45 -8.39 -14.32
C LYS A 52 11.49 -9.39 -14.94
N ILE A 53 10.68 -10.09 -14.13
CA ILE A 53 9.66 -11.01 -14.63
C ILE A 53 8.67 -10.28 -15.54
N VAL A 54 8.19 -9.11 -15.12
CA VAL A 54 7.25 -8.32 -15.91
C VAL A 54 7.89 -7.84 -17.23
N HIS A 55 9.10 -7.31 -17.19
CA HIS A 55 9.84 -6.86 -18.37
C HIS A 55 10.14 -7.98 -19.36
N ARG A 56 10.39 -9.21 -18.89
CA ARG A 56 10.58 -10.39 -19.76
C ARG A 56 9.32 -10.78 -20.54
N HIS A 57 8.14 -10.46 -20.01
CA HIS A 57 6.87 -10.85 -20.60
C HIS A 57 6.13 -9.69 -21.28
N LEU A 58 6.59 -8.46 -21.10
CA LEU A 58 6.12 -7.28 -21.81
C LEU A 58 7.07 -6.94 -22.97
N ASP A 59 6.62 -7.23 -24.18
CA ASP A 59 7.26 -6.84 -25.43
C ASP A 59 7.30 -5.31 -25.58
N LYS A 60 8.49 -4.74 -25.44
CA LYS A 60 8.77 -3.31 -25.59
C LYS A 60 8.51 -2.78 -27.01
N SER A 61 8.55 -3.65 -28.03
CA SER A 61 8.29 -3.22 -29.41
C SER A 61 6.84 -2.78 -29.62
N LEU A 62 5.89 -3.38 -28.90
CA LEU A 62 4.48 -2.98 -28.93
C LEU A 62 4.26 -1.64 -28.22
N ILE A 63 4.97 -1.39 -27.13
CA ILE A 63 4.90 -0.10 -26.42
C ILE A 63 5.42 1.04 -27.31
N ALA A 64 6.55 0.81 -27.99
CA ALA A 64 7.13 1.78 -28.92
C ALA A 64 6.21 2.07 -30.13
N LYS A 65 5.53 1.05 -30.67
CA LYS A 65 4.56 1.19 -31.78
C LYS A 65 3.35 2.03 -31.43
N GLU A 66 2.93 2.01 -30.17
CA GLU A 66 1.82 2.84 -29.69
C GLU A 66 2.24 4.30 -29.45
N HIS A 67 3.51 4.66 -29.67
CA HIS A 67 4.09 5.96 -29.33
C HIS A 67 3.87 6.36 -27.85
N ILE A 68 3.70 5.37 -26.97
CA ILE A 68 3.52 5.59 -25.53
C ILE A 68 4.89 5.56 -24.86
N SER A 69 5.18 6.60 -24.09
CA SER A 69 6.35 6.60 -23.21
C SER A 69 6.19 5.51 -22.14
N GLU A 70 7.19 4.64 -21.99
CA GLU A 70 7.21 3.58 -20.95
C GLU A 70 6.90 4.16 -19.56
N SER A 71 7.41 5.37 -19.28
CA SER A 71 7.21 6.11 -18.02
C SER A 71 5.76 6.48 -17.67
N ARG A 72 4.79 6.21 -18.55
CA ARG A 72 3.36 6.47 -18.31
C ARG A 72 2.55 5.20 -18.05
N LEU A 73 3.15 4.02 -18.22
CA LEU A 73 2.44 2.76 -18.10
C LEU A 73 2.56 2.19 -16.69
N VAL A 74 1.43 1.75 -16.16
CA VAL A 74 1.36 1.19 -14.80
C VAL A 74 0.65 -0.14 -14.85
N LEU A 75 1.30 -1.21 -14.41
CA LEU A 75 0.68 -2.52 -14.25
C LEU A 75 -0.01 -2.60 -12.88
N LYS A 76 -1.33 -2.82 -12.90
CA LYS A 76 -2.13 -3.07 -11.70
C LYS A 76 -2.65 -4.51 -11.71
N PHE A 77 -2.61 -5.16 -10.55
CA PHE A 77 -3.13 -6.51 -10.35
C PHE A 77 -3.47 -6.76 -8.89
N PHE A 78 -4.15 -7.88 -8.62
CA PHE A 78 -4.52 -8.29 -7.26
C PHE A 78 -3.80 -9.58 -6.85
N ILE A 79 -3.35 -9.64 -5.61
CA ILE A 79 -2.82 -10.84 -4.97
C ILE A 79 -3.90 -11.37 -4.04
N ASP A 80 -4.35 -12.60 -4.27
CA ASP A 80 -5.35 -13.23 -3.41
C ASP A 80 -4.74 -13.79 -2.10
N LYS A 81 -5.60 -14.26 -1.20
CA LYS A 81 -5.20 -14.83 0.10
C LYS A 81 -4.28 -16.06 -0.01
N SER A 82 -4.21 -16.69 -1.19
CA SER A 82 -3.33 -17.83 -1.49
C SER A 82 -1.98 -17.42 -2.09
N GLY A 83 -1.75 -16.10 -2.23
CA GLY A 83 -0.55 -15.54 -2.84
C GLY A 83 -0.58 -15.52 -4.38
N ARG A 84 -1.70 -15.85 -5.02
CA ARG A 84 -1.77 -15.87 -6.49
C ARG A 84 -2.12 -14.50 -7.03
N ALA A 85 -1.34 -14.04 -8.00
CA ALA A 85 -1.60 -12.81 -8.72
C ALA A 85 -2.69 -13.02 -9.80
N LYS A 86 -3.62 -12.07 -9.92
CA LYS A 86 -4.81 -12.14 -10.78
C LYS A 86 -5.11 -10.78 -11.40
N GLU A 87 -5.85 -10.81 -12.51
CA GLU A 87 -6.47 -9.63 -13.12
C GLU A 87 -5.47 -8.50 -13.46
N GLY A 88 -4.37 -8.86 -14.11
CA GLY A 88 -3.40 -7.89 -14.63
C GLY A 88 -4.01 -6.96 -15.68
N VAL A 89 -3.86 -5.65 -15.45
CA VAL A 89 -4.30 -4.58 -16.34
C VAL A 89 -3.20 -3.51 -16.42
N ILE A 90 -2.94 -3.00 -17.63
CA ILE A 90 -2.07 -1.84 -17.81
C ILE A 90 -2.94 -0.58 -17.83
N ILE A 91 -2.64 0.34 -16.93
CA ILE A 91 -3.22 1.68 -16.90
C ILE A 91 -2.38 2.57 -17.82
N GLY A 92 -3.04 3.45 -18.58
CA GLY A 92 -2.41 4.35 -19.55
C GLY A 92 -2.55 3.94 -21.01
N THR A 93 -3.18 2.80 -21.29
CA THR A 93 -3.49 2.35 -22.66
C THR A 93 -4.76 1.49 -22.71
N ASN A 94 -5.49 1.58 -23.82
CA ASN A 94 -6.61 0.69 -24.15
C ASN A 94 -6.22 -0.39 -25.17
N ASN A 95 -4.93 -0.49 -25.55
CA ASN A 95 -4.45 -1.47 -26.52
C ASN A 95 -4.70 -2.91 -26.03
N ILE A 96 -5.48 -3.66 -26.80
CA ILE A 96 -5.93 -5.01 -26.45
C ILE A 96 -4.76 -6.00 -26.29
N GLU A 97 -3.71 -5.88 -27.11
CA GLU A 97 -2.56 -6.77 -27.06
C GLU A 97 -1.70 -6.52 -25.80
N LEU A 98 -1.47 -5.26 -25.45
CA LEU A 98 -0.82 -4.90 -24.19
C LEU A 98 -1.60 -5.43 -22.98
N GLN A 99 -2.93 -5.32 -22.98
CA GLN A 99 -3.77 -5.89 -21.91
C GLN A 99 -3.68 -7.42 -21.85
N LYS A 100 -3.64 -8.11 -23.00
CA LYS A 100 -3.46 -9.58 -23.05
C LYS A 100 -2.12 -9.99 -22.45
N MET A 101 -1.05 -9.26 -22.77
CA MET A 101 0.28 -9.53 -22.24
C MET A 101 0.37 -9.26 -20.75
N ALA A 102 -0.24 -8.19 -20.25
CA ALA A 102 -0.35 -7.90 -18.82
C ALA A 102 -0.93 -9.09 -18.05
N ARG A 103 -2.05 -9.65 -18.56
CA ARG A 103 -2.68 -10.84 -17.98
C ARG A 103 -1.78 -12.07 -18.04
N LYS A 104 -1.02 -12.26 -19.12
CA LYS A 104 -0.06 -13.36 -19.26
C LYS A 104 1.10 -13.22 -18.27
N ALA A 105 1.71 -12.03 -18.17
CA ALA A 105 2.79 -11.75 -17.24
C ALA A 105 2.36 -12.01 -15.79
N VAL A 106 1.19 -11.51 -15.39
CA VAL A 106 0.62 -11.73 -14.05
C VAL A 106 0.37 -13.21 -13.76
N ARG A 107 -0.10 -14.00 -14.74
CA ARG A 107 -0.30 -15.46 -14.58
C ARG A 107 1.00 -16.25 -14.46
N LYS A 108 2.14 -15.70 -14.91
CA LYS A 108 3.46 -16.34 -14.86
C LYS A 108 4.23 -16.01 -13.58
N MET A 109 3.74 -15.07 -12.78
CA MET A 109 4.35 -14.72 -11.50
C MET A 109 4.28 -15.91 -10.54
N GLU A 110 5.34 -16.07 -9.76
CA GLU A 110 5.35 -17.00 -8.64
C GLU A 110 4.35 -16.59 -7.56
N ARG A 111 4.08 -17.50 -6.62
CA ARG A 111 3.21 -17.19 -5.49
C ARG A 111 3.88 -16.16 -4.59
N PHE A 112 3.16 -15.07 -4.34
CA PHE A 112 3.52 -14.06 -3.38
C PHE A 112 3.32 -14.59 -1.96
N GLN A 113 4.08 -14.05 -1.02
CA GLN A 113 3.60 -13.99 0.35
C GLN A 113 2.40 -13.03 0.37
N PRO A 114 1.19 -13.50 0.70
CA PRO A 114 0.00 -12.65 0.65
C PRO A 114 0.12 -11.53 1.69
N GLY A 115 -0.53 -10.39 1.39
CA GLY A 115 -0.69 -9.36 2.39
C GLY A 115 -1.55 -9.86 3.56
N ARG A 116 -1.43 -9.22 4.71
CA ARG A 116 -2.16 -9.58 5.92
C ARG A 116 -2.86 -8.38 6.51
N VAL A 117 -4.04 -8.62 7.08
CA VAL A 117 -4.78 -7.65 7.88
C VAL A 117 -5.13 -8.33 9.20
N HIS A 118 -4.72 -7.74 10.32
CA HIS A 118 -4.80 -8.35 11.65
C HIS A 118 -4.21 -9.77 11.69
N GLY A 119 -3.04 -9.95 11.06
CA GLY A 119 -2.33 -11.24 10.98
C GLY A 119 -2.98 -12.29 10.07
N LYS A 120 -4.14 -12.01 9.47
CA LYS A 120 -4.85 -12.94 8.57
C LYS A 120 -4.57 -12.61 7.11
N PRO A 121 -4.34 -13.60 6.22
CA PRO A 121 -4.18 -13.36 4.80
C PRO A 121 -5.36 -12.58 4.21
N SER A 122 -5.05 -11.51 3.48
CA SER A 122 -6.01 -10.63 2.84
C SER A 122 -5.64 -10.42 1.38
N GLN A 123 -6.64 -10.07 0.57
CA GLN A 123 -6.39 -9.67 -0.82
C GLN A 123 -5.71 -8.30 -0.84
N THR A 124 -4.71 -8.15 -1.69
CA THR A 124 -3.93 -6.91 -1.80
C THR A 124 -3.84 -6.48 -3.26
N ALA A 125 -4.12 -5.20 -3.54
CA ALA A 125 -3.82 -4.62 -4.83
C ALA A 125 -2.34 -4.24 -4.89
N MET A 126 -1.67 -4.53 -6.00
CA MET A 126 -0.31 -4.07 -6.26
C MET A 126 -0.29 -3.24 -7.53
N ILE A 127 0.53 -2.18 -7.48
CA ILE A 127 0.74 -1.21 -8.55
C ILE A 127 2.23 -1.22 -8.84
N LEU A 128 2.59 -1.43 -10.10
CA LEU A 128 3.95 -1.49 -10.56
C LEU A 128 4.15 -0.55 -11.74
N GLU A 129 5.03 0.43 -11.58
CA GLU A 129 5.50 1.26 -12.69
C GLU A 129 6.37 0.42 -13.62
N LEU A 130 6.03 0.48 -14.91
CA LEU A 130 6.68 -0.27 -15.99
C LEU A 130 7.87 0.48 -16.55
#